data_AF-A0A3M2GZ51-F1
#
_entry.id   AF-A0A3M2GZ51-F1
#
_cell.length_a   1.000
_cell.length_b   1.000
_cell.length_c   1.000
_cell.angle_alpha   90.00
_cell.angle_beta   90.00
_cell.angle_gamma   90.00
#
_symmetry.space_group_name_H-M   'P 1'
#
loop_
_entity.id
_entity.type
_entity.pdbx_description
1 polymer ?
#
loop_
_entity_poly.entity_id
_entity_poly.type
_entity_poly.pdbx_seq_one_letter_code
_entity_poly.pdbx_strand_id
1 'polypeptide(L)'
;MVREALKLLFLVVSYNFILSYLSSFLPFRVYPEDPEGILLTVSFASALYLAWLSGSRERTVVWLGYVFLFQIIGFSLVRADYHVLLQFLPPFLITLSLIWLFESPSERRLRKLEEERRRLEEELNKNSLELKNLIEQINLSKELVESLLKEKEHVEKELELLKNVETARREELEVEREELLKRLGDAQKKVLDYRERFEKLSKVNRELFQLIESLQEKEKKDDKGELSKLRQERKRLSKELLQMQELLEDLMVENRDLSAEMEETKRKLEEERGERIRLELELENHKRIVEGKRRIYAEMLEDLLENVEFEAGVPQEFSELSREARREFFKELLLLNMKDTTERFETMKGYKNLFKLKPKGGRIYFTYGDKKRWKVVGLLRGEDNAQKIRYAREHLIKYKTY
;
A
#
# COMPACT_ATOMS: atom_id res chain seq x y z
N MET A 1 21.07 -49.12 19.90
CA MET A 1 21.92 -50.34 19.86
C MET A 1 21.75 -51.24 21.09
N VAL A 2 22.41 -51.02 22.24
CA VAL A 2 22.33 -51.96 23.40
C VAL A 2 20.90 -52.16 23.92
N ARG A 3 20.12 -51.08 24.04
CA ARG A 3 18.71 -51.12 24.48
C ARG A 3 17.79 -51.86 23.51
N GLU A 4 18.11 -51.87 22.21
CA GLU A 4 17.32 -52.56 21.18
C GLU A 4 17.69 -54.03 21.12
N ALA A 5 18.97 -54.37 21.26
CA ALA A 5 19.44 -55.74 21.39
C ALA A 5 18.85 -56.43 22.63
N LEU A 6 18.76 -55.74 23.77
CA LEU A 6 18.10 -56.26 24.98
C LEU A 6 16.60 -56.50 24.80
N LYS A 7 15.90 -55.60 24.08
CA LYS A 7 14.48 -55.78 23.76
C LYS A 7 14.25 -56.95 22.83
N LEU A 8 15.10 -57.11 21.81
CA LEU A 8 15.08 -58.24 20.89
C LEU A 8 15.29 -59.56 21.65
N LEU A 9 16.31 -59.63 22.49
CA LEU A 9 16.60 -60.80 23.30
C LEU A 9 15.45 -61.13 24.26
N PHE A 10 14.90 -60.13 24.95
CA PHE A 10 13.73 -60.31 25.80
C PHE A 10 12.52 -60.87 25.04
N LEU A 11 12.27 -60.39 23.83
CA LEU A 11 11.11 -60.77 23.04
C LEU A 11 11.27 -62.18 22.46
N VAL A 12 12.47 -62.53 22.00
CA VAL A 12 12.83 -63.90 21.56
C VAL A 12 12.69 -64.89 22.73
N VAL A 13 13.21 -64.56 23.92
CA VAL A 13 13.12 -65.42 25.11
C VAL A 13 11.67 -65.56 25.56
N SER A 14 10.92 -64.45 25.63
CA SER A 14 9.50 -64.47 26.02
C SER A 14 8.65 -65.28 25.06
N TYR A 15 8.92 -65.18 23.76
CA TYR A 15 8.21 -65.94 22.73
C TYR A 15 8.47 -67.45 22.85
N ASN A 16 9.74 -67.85 23.01
CA ASN A 16 10.08 -69.26 23.21
C ASN A 16 9.52 -69.81 24.53
N PHE A 17 9.49 -69.00 25.59
CA PHE A 17 8.82 -69.36 26.84
C PHE A 17 7.31 -69.57 26.65
N ILE A 18 6.64 -68.72 25.87
CA ILE A 18 5.21 -68.88 25.54
C ILE A 18 4.98 -70.16 24.74
N LEU A 19 5.83 -70.48 23.77
CA LEU A 19 5.73 -71.74 23.01
C LEU A 19 5.92 -72.97 23.92
N SER A 20 6.91 -72.93 24.80
CA SER A 20 7.16 -73.98 25.79
C SER A 20 5.97 -74.16 26.74
N TYR A 21 5.44 -73.05 27.26
CA TYR A 21 4.25 -73.04 28.13
C TYR A 21 3.03 -73.61 27.40
N LEU A 22 2.72 -73.14 26.18
CA LEU A 22 1.60 -73.64 25.38
C LEU A 22 1.74 -75.14 25.06
N SER A 23 2.96 -75.63 24.87
CA SER A 23 3.22 -77.05 24.66
C SER A 23 2.82 -77.93 25.85
N SER A 24 2.76 -77.39 27.07
CA SER A 24 2.29 -78.12 28.26
C SER A 24 0.76 -78.18 28.37
N PHE A 25 0.03 -77.31 27.67
CA PHE A 25 -1.44 -77.25 27.71
C PHE A 25 -2.11 -77.93 26.51
N LEU A 26 -1.39 -78.08 25.40
CA LEU A 26 -1.94 -78.65 24.16
C LEU A 26 -1.72 -80.17 24.09
N PRO A 27 -2.64 -80.92 23.47
CA PRO A 27 -2.51 -82.38 23.31
C PRO A 27 -1.43 -82.79 22.30
N PHE A 28 -0.80 -81.83 21.62
CA PHE A 28 0.31 -82.01 20.70
C PHE A 28 1.52 -81.19 21.17
N ARG A 29 2.73 -81.73 20.97
CA ARG A 29 3.97 -81.07 21.39
C ARG A 29 4.29 -79.92 20.45
N VAL A 30 4.23 -78.70 20.98
CA VAL A 30 4.52 -77.45 20.25
C VAL A 30 5.96 -76.99 20.49
N TYR A 31 6.65 -77.57 21.46
CA TYR A 31 8.03 -77.25 21.79
C TYR A 31 8.85 -78.53 22.02
N PRO A 32 10.11 -78.60 21.55
CA PRO A 32 10.98 -79.74 21.75
C PRO A 32 11.38 -79.93 23.23
N GLU A 33 11.51 -81.18 23.67
CA GLU A 33 11.99 -81.54 25.01
C GLU A 33 13.50 -81.84 25.03
N ASP A 34 14.08 -82.16 23.88
CA ASP A 34 15.49 -82.47 23.72
C ASP A 34 16.35 -81.19 23.61
N PRO A 35 17.57 -81.18 24.18
CA PRO A 35 18.41 -79.99 24.19
C PRO A 35 18.84 -79.53 22.78
N GLU A 36 18.99 -80.48 21.85
CA GLU A 36 19.32 -80.18 20.44
C GLU A 36 18.15 -79.46 19.75
N GLY A 37 16.94 -79.99 19.90
CA GLY A 37 15.73 -79.40 19.36
C GLY A 37 15.43 -78.02 19.92
N ILE A 38 15.61 -77.82 21.23
CA ILE A 38 15.47 -76.50 21.87
C ILE A 38 16.39 -75.47 21.20
N LEU A 39 17.65 -75.81 20.98
CA LEU A 39 18.62 -74.92 20.35
C LEU A 39 18.26 -74.60 18.89
N LEU A 40 17.79 -75.59 18.13
CA LEU A 40 17.35 -75.42 16.75
C LEU A 40 16.09 -74.54 16.66
N THR A 41 15.07 -74.79 17.48
CA THR A 41 13.83 -73.99 17.51
C THR A 41 14.11 -72.55 17.92
N VAL A 42 14.96 -72.33 18.92
CA VAL A 42 15.36 -70.97 19.34
C VAL A 42 16.12 -70.27 18.23
N SER A 43 17.03 -70.96 17.53
CA SER A 43 17.78 -70.40 16.39
C SER A 43 16.86 -70.00 15.24
N PHE A 44 15.93 -70.89 14.85
CA PHE A 44 14.97 -70.62 13.78
C PHE A 44 14.01 -69.48 14.12
N ALA A 45 13.44 -69.49 15.33
CA ALA A 45 12.58 -68.41 15.81
C ALA A 45 13.34 -67.07 15.85
N SER A 46 14.60 -67.07 16.30
CA SER A 46 15.43 -65.88 16.35
C SER A 46 15.72 -65.32 14.94
N ALA A 47 16.08 -66.17 14.00
CA ALA A 47 16.39 -65.78 12.62
C ALA A 47 15.15 -65.20 11.92
N LEU A 48 13.99 -65.85 12.04
CA LEU A 48 12.72 -65.36 11.49
C LEU A 48 12.30 -64.03 12.14
N TYR A 49 12.45 -63.90 13.46
CA TYR A 49 12.07 -62.69 14.18
C TYR A 49 12.97 -61.50 13.84
N LEU A 50 14.29 -61.72 13.70
CA LEU A 50 15.23 -60.69 13.27
C LEU A 50 14.96 -60.24 11.83
N ALA A 51 14.68 -61.18 10.92
CA ALA A 51 14.30 -60.86 9.55
C ALA A 51 12.97 -60.12 9.43
N TRP A 52 12.01 -60.44 10.30
CA TRP A 52 10.77 -59.67 10.42
C TRP A 52 11.04 -58.26 10.93
N LEU A 53 11.85 -58.09 11.97
CA LEU A 53 12.13 -56.78 12.55
C LEU A 53 12.94 -55.87 11.61
N SER A 54 13.76 -56.42 10.71
CA SER A 54 14.42 -55.65 9.65
C SER A 54 13.48 -55.15 8.55
N GLY A 55 12.20 -55.56 8.55
CA GLY A 55 11.18 -55.05 7.62
C GLY A 55 11.28 -55.58 6.20
N SER A 56 11.87 -56.77 6.02
CA SER A 56 12.01 -57.42 4.71
C SER A 56 11.14 -58.68 4.62
N ARG A 57 9.86 -58.55 5.01
CA ARG A 57 8.92 -59.67 5.16
C ARG A 57 8.73 -60.47 3.87
N GLU A 58 8.56 -59.80 2.73
CA GLU A 58 8.25 -60.47 1.46
C GLU A 58 9.44 -61.22 0.85
N ARG A 59 10.67 -60.78 1.16
CA ARG A 59 11.88 -61.36 0.57
C ARG A 59 12.60 -62.25 1.57
N THR A 60 13.00 -61.73 2.72
CA THR A 60 13.91 -62.45 3.63
C THR A 60 13.19 -63.49 4.49
N VAL A 61 12.01 -63.16 5.04
CA VAL A 61 11.25 -64.09 5.88
C VAL A 61 10.73 -65.27 5.06
N VAL A 62 10.24 -65.02 3.84
CA VAL A 62 9.76 -66.07 2.93
C VAL A 62 10.90 -67.03 2.56
N TRP A 63 12.06 -66.50 2.17
CA TRP A 63 13.24 -67.32 1.86
C TRP A 63 13.72 -68.14 3.06
N LEU A 64 13.82 -67.54 4.26
CA LEU A 64 14.17 -68.26 5.49
C LEU A 64 13.15 -69.34 5.84
N GLY A 65 11.85 -69.06 5.65
CA GLY A 65 10.78 -70.03 5.82
C GLY A 65 10.96 -71.27 4.94
N TYR A 66 11.26 -71.09 3.66
CA TYR A 66 11.55 -72.21 2.76
C TYR A 66 12.79 -73.00 3.17
N VAL A 67 13.87 -72.32 3.57
CA VAL A 67 15.10 -72.98 4.03
C VAL A 67 14.85 -73.82 5.29
N PHE A 68 14.11 -73.28 6.27
CA PHE A 68 13.81 -74.00 7.50
C PHE A 68 12.86 -75.17 7.27
N LEU A 69 11.84 -75.02 6.41
CA LEU A 69 10.96 -76.12 6.04
C LEU A 69 11.75 -77.26 5.35
N PHE A 70 12.67 -76.92 4.45
CA PHE A 70 13.54 -77.91 3.80
C PHE A 70 14.48 -78.59 4.81
N GLN A 71 15.03 -77.85 5.79
CA GLN A 71 15.86 -78.42 6.85
C GLN A 71 15.08 -79.39 7.74
N ILE A 72 13.85 -79.05 8.14
CA ILE A 72 13.00 -79.92 8.96
C ILE A 72 12.69 -81.24 8.23
N ILE A 73 12.34 -81.17 6.94
CA ILE A 73 12.09 -82.35 6.10
C ILE A 73 13.39 -83.16 5.91
N GLY A 74 14.51 -82.49 5.63
CA GLY A 74 15.82 -83.13 5.48
C GLY A 74 16.28 -83.86 6.74
N PHE A 75 16.09 -83.25 7.92
CA PHE A 75 16.40 -83.90 9.19
C PHE A 75 15.54 -85.13 9.45
N SER A 76 14.25 -85.08 9.11
CA SER A 76 13.35 -86.23 9.22
C SER A 76 13.79 -87.40 8.32
N LEU A 77 14.20 -87.10 7.08
CA LEU A 77 14.70 -88.11 6.13
C LEU A 77 16.04 -88.72 6.56
N VAL A 78 17.00 -87.90 7.01
CA VAL A 78 18.33 -88.35 7.42
C VAL A 78 18.26 -89.21 8.69
N ARG A 79 17.41 -88.84 9.65
CA ARG A 79 17.23 -89.60 10.90
C ARG A 79 16.25 -90.77 10.75
N ALA A 80 15.59 -90.90 9.59
CA ALA A 80 14.50 -91.86 9.34
C ALA A 80 13.41 -91.82 10.44
N ASP A 81 13.18 -90.64 11.02
CA ASP A 81 12.27 -90.43 12.14
C ASP A 81 11.22 -89.36 11.80
N TYR A 82 9.96 -89.79 11.80
CA TYR A 82 8.81 -88.92 11.54
C TYR A 82 8.44 -88.05 12.73
N HIS A 83 8.92 -88.36 13.95
CA HIS A 83 8.70 -87.53 15.13
C HIS A 83 9.34 -86.15 15.00
N VAL A 84 10.42 -86.03 14.21
CA VAL A 84 11.07 -84.75 13.86
C VAL A 84 10.06 -83.77 13.23
N LEU A 85 9.18 -84.24 12.35
CA LEU A 85 8.16 -83.39 11.73
C LEU A 85 7.13 -82.91 12.77
N LEU A 86 6.67 -83.81 13.65
CA LEU A 86 5.71 -83.46 14.70
C LEU A 86 6.31 -82.50 15.74
N GLN A 87 7.62 -82.50 15.91
CA GLN A 87 8.32 -81.69 16.89
C GLN A 87 8.66 -80.29 16.39
N PHE A 88 9.12 -80.14 15.15
CA PHE A 88 9.60 -78.85 14.63
C PHE A 88 8.61 -78.12 13.73
N LEU A 89 7.68 -78.82 13.09
CA LEU A 89 6.72 -78.20 12.17
C LEU A 89 5.68 -77.32 12.90
N PRO A 90 5.08 -77.74 14.03
CA PRO A 90 4.14 -76.89 14.75
C PRO A 90 4.72 -75.53 15.23
N PRO A 91 5.87 -75.47 15.93
CA PRO A 91 6.44 -74.18 16.34
C PRO A 91 6.80 -73.30 15.15
N PHE A 92 7.34 -73.89 14.07
CA PHE A 92 7.68 -73.16 12.85
C PHE A 92 6.45 -72.53 12.18
N LEU A 93 5.35 -73.29 12.02
CA LEU A 93 4.12 -72.75 11.42
C LEU A 93 3.49 -71.66 12.27
N ILE A 94 3.52 -71.81 13.60
CA ILE A 94 3.04 -70.78 14.53
C ILE A 94 3.89 -69.51 14.44
N THR A 95 5.23 -69.63 14.36
CA THR A 95 6.11 -68.46 14.15
C THR A 95 5.80 -67.74 12.86
N LEU A 96 5.62 -68.50 11.77
CA LEU A 96 5.43 -67.93 10.44
C LEU A 96 4.07 -67.23 10.33
N SER A 97 3.03 -67.81 10.95
CA SER A 97 1.70 -67.21 11.03
C SER A 97 1.71 -65.89 11.79
N LEU A 98 2.36 -65.83 12.96
CA LEU A 98 2.45 -64.60 13.76
C LEU A 98 3.21 -63.49 13.02
N ILE A 99 4.33 -63.83 12.37
CA ILE A 99 5.12 -62.90 11.57
C ILE A 99 4.33 -62.33 10.39
N TRP A 100 3.42 -63.12 9.82
CA TRP A 100 2.58 -62.70 8.71
C TRP A 100 1.40 -61.82 9.14
N LEU A 101 0.85 -62.04 10.34
CA LEU A 101 -0.27 -61.26 10.87
C LEU A 101 0.15 -59.84 11.32
N PHE A 102 1.37 -59.68 11.82
CA PHE A 102 1.84 -58.40 12.36
C PHE A 102 2.81 -57.70 11.40
N GLU A 103 2.59 -56.40 11.18
CA GLU A 103 3.55 -55.54 10.47
C GLU A 103 4.76 -55.25 11.34
N SER A 104 5.95 -55.22 10.74
CA SER A 104 7.15 -54.88 11.46
C SER A 104 7.16 -53.39 11.87
N PRO A 105 7.77 -53.03 13.01
CA PRO A 105 7.96 -51.63 13.38
C PRO A 105 8.73 -50.81 12.33
N SER A 106 9.61 -51.46 11.56
CA SER A 106 10.45 -50.85 10.54
C SER A 106 9.64 -50.50 9.27
N GLU A 107 8.79 -51.41 8.79
CA GLU A 107 7.86 -51.15 7.67
C GLU A 107 6.92 -49.99 7.99
N ARG A 108 6.38 -49.93 9.22
CA ARG A 108 5.53 -48.81 9.65
C ARG A 108 6.27 -47.48 9.63
N ARG A 109 7.55 -47.44 10.01
CA ARG A 109 8.37 -46.22 9.96
C ARG A 109 8.66 -45.83 8.52
N LEU A 110 9.04 -46.78 7.66
CA LEU A 110 9.30 -46.53 6.24
C LEU A 110 8.07 -45.97 5.54
N ARG A 111 6.90 -46.58 5.76
CA ARG A 111 5.64 -46.09 5.19
C ARG A 111 5.32 -44.66 5.63
N LYS A 112 5.49 -44.34 6.92
CA LYS A 112 5.30 -42.96 7.42
C LYS A 112 6.27 -41.97 6.78
N LEU A 113 7.53 -42.34 6.64
CA LEU A 113 8.54 -41.51 5.97
C LEU A 113 8.21 -41.29 4.49
N GLU A 114 7.70 -42.31 3.80
CA GLU A 114 7.25 -42.17 2.40
C GLU A 114 6.01 -41.28 2.27
N GLU A 115 5.03 -41.42 3.18
CA GLU A 115 3.85 -40.55 3.24
C GLU A 115 4.24 -39.09 3.54
N GLU A 116 5.13 -38.87 4.50
CA GLU A 116 5.67 -37.54 4.81
C GLU A 116 6.44 -36.95 3.63
N ARG A 117 7.28 -37.75 2.96
CA ARG A 117 8.01 -37.33 1.77
C ARG A 117 7.06 -36.87 0.67
N ARG A 118 6.01 -37.66 0.37
CA ARG A 118 5.01 -37.30 -0.65
C ARG A 118 4.28 -36.01 -0.30
N ARG A 119 3.88 -35.83 0.97
CA ARG A 119 3.26 -34.58 1.44
C ARG A 119 4.18 -33.39 1.25
N LEU A 120 5.45 -33.52 1.63
CA LEU A 120 6.44 -32.46 1.46
C LEU A 120 6.71 -32.13 -0.01
N GLU A 121 6.74 -33.13 -0.90
CA GLU A 121 6.86 -32.93 -2.35
C GLU A 121 5.64 -32.20 -2.93
N GLU A 122 4.42 -32.53 -2.48
CA GLU A 122 3.20 -31.81 -2.88
C GLU A 122 3.17 -30.36 -2.38
N GLU A 123 3.55 -30.13 -1.12
CA GLU A 123 3.66 -28.78 -0.54
C GLU A 123 4.72 -27.94 -1.26
N LEU A 124 5.87 -28.54 -1.59
CA LEU A 124 6.93 -27.88 -2.35
C LEU A 124 6.43 -27.46 -3.74
N ASN A 125 5.69 -28.33 -4.42
CA ASN A 125 5.12 -28.02 -5.73
C ASN A 125 4.10 -26.88 -5.66
N LYS A 126 3.20 -26.88 -4.67
CA LYS A 126 2.24 -25.80 -4.44
C LYS A 126 2.95 -24.47 -4.17
N ASN A 127 3.92 -24.47 -3.26
CA ASN A 127 4.72 -23.28 -2.95
C ASN A 127 5.46 -22.76 -4.18
N SER A 128 5.97 -23.66 -5.03
CA SER A 128 6.68 -23.26 -6.27
C SER A 128 5.76 -22.57 -7.28
N LEU A 129 4.49 -23.00 -7.37
CA LEU A 129 3.48 -22.41 -8.23
C LEU A 129 3.03 -21.05 -7.68
N GLU A 130 2.79 -20.96 -6.37
CA GLU A 130 2.45 -19.71 -5.70
C GLU A 130 3.56 -18.65 -5.87
N LEU A 131 4.84 -19.06 -5.74
CA LEU A 131 5.97 -18.17 -5.98
C LEU A 131 6.00 -17.62 -7.41
N LYS A 132 5.72 -18.45 -8.42
CA LYS A 132 5.65 -17.99 -9.82
C LYS A 132 4.54 -16.96 -10.02
N ASN A 133 3.34 -17.24 -9.51
CA ASN A 133 2.21 -16.33 -9.61
C ASN A 133 2.48 -15.00 -8.90
N LEU A 134 3.11 -15.03 -7.73
CA LEU A 134 3.49 -13.82 -6.99
C LEU A 134 4.54 -13.00 -7.75
N ILE A 135 5.52 -13.64 -8.40
CA ILE A 135 6.52 -12.95 -9.23
C ILE A 135 5.83 -12.26 -10.42
N GLU A 136 4.89 -12.92 -11.08
CA GLU A 136 4.12 -12.32 -12.18
C GLU A 136 3.30 -11.11 -11.69
N GLN A 137 2.60 -11.24 -10.56
CA GLN A 137 1.86 -10.11 -9.97
C GLN A 137 2.77 -8.95 -9.59
N ILE A 138 3.96 -9.23 -9.04
CA ILE A 138 4.95 -8.20 -8.72
C ILE A 138 5.38 -7.48 -10.01
N ASN A 139 5.66 -8.19 -11.09
CA ASN A 139 6.07 -7.58 -12.36
C ASN A 139 4.96 -6.69 -12.95
N LEU A 140 3.72 -7.19 -12.98
CA LEU A 140 2.56 -6.39 -13.42
C LEU A 140 2.37 -5.13 -12.56
N SER A 141 2.56 -5.25 -11.25
CA SER A 141 2.46 -4.10 -10.34
C SER A 141 3.59 -3.08 -10.56
N LYS A 142 4.80 -3.54 -10.91
CA LYS A 142 5.91 -2.65 -11.25
C LYS A 142 5.65 -1.88 -12.54
N GLU A 143 5.17 -2.56 -13.58
CA GLU A 143 4.79 -1.94 -14.85
C GLU A 143 3.71 -0.87 -14.65
N LEU A 144 2.70 -1.16 -13.82
CA LEU A 144 1.66 -0.19 -13.47
C LEU A 144 2.21 1.01 -12.68
N VAL A 145 3.16 0.79 -11.77
CA VAL A 145 3.81 1.90 -11.04
C VAL A 145 4.61 2.78 -12.00
N GLU A 146 5.34 2.18 -12.94
CA GLU A 146 6.10 2.93 -13.95
C GLU A 146 5.19 3.73 -14.90
N SER A 147 4.05 3.17 -15.31
CA SER A 147 3.08 3.89 -16.14
C SER A 147 2.47 5.07 -15.39
N LEU A 148 2.05 4.88 -14.13
CA LEU A 148 1.49 5.93 -13.30
C LEU A 148 2.50 7.03 -12.97
N LEU A 149 3.79 6.69 -12.81
CA LEU A 149 4.84 7.69 -12.63
C LEU A 149 5.02 8.57 -13.87
N LYS A 150 4.96 7.98 -15.07
CA LYS A 150 5.01 8.73 -16.33
C LYS A 150 3.79 9.62 -16.52
N GLU A 151 2.60 9.12 -16.24
CA GLU A 151 1.36 9.92 -16.28
C GLU A 151 1.41 11.09 -15.30
N LYS A 152 1.88 10.83 -14.06
CA LYS A 152 2.06 11.89 -13.06
C LYS A 152 3.01 12.98 -13.56
N GLU A 153 4.17 12.60 -14.11
CA GLU A 153 5.15 13.58 -14.62
C GLU A 153 4.56 14.39 -15.79
N HIS A 154 3.76 13.76 -16.65
CA HIS A 154 3.06 14.45 -17.73
C HIS A 154 2.05 15.47 -17.20
N VAL A 155 1.22 15.09 -16.23
CA VAL A 155 0.24 15.97 -15.59
C VAL A 155 0.91 17.13 -14.85
N GLU A 156 2.03 16.87 -14.14
CA GLU A 156 2.79 17.93 -13.46
C GLU A 156 3.33 18.97 -14.46
N LYS A 157 3.84 18.52 -15.62
CA LYS A 157 4.28 19.41 -16.70
C LYS A 157 3.13 20.22 -17.31
N GLU A 158 1.99 19.60 -17.57
CA GLU A 158 0.80 20.32 -18.07
C GLU A 158 0.32 21.38 -17.08
N LEU A 159 0.33 21.06 -15.79
CA LEU A 159 -0.08 21.98 -14.73
C LEU A 159 0.88 23.17 -14.60
N GLU A 160 2.19 22.93 -14.75
CA GLU A 160 3.20 23.99 -14.77
C GLU A 160 3.04 24.92 -15.99
N LEU A 161 2.77 24.35 -17.17
CA LEU A 161 2.47 25.13 -18.38
C LEU A 161 1.22 25.99 -18.19
N LEU A 162 0.14 25.43 -17.66
CA LEU A 162 -1.10 26.17 -17.41
C LEU A 162 -0.88 27.33 -16.42
N LYS A 163 -0.12 27.12 -15.34
CA LYS A 163 0.24 28.19 -14.40
C LYS A 163 1.01 29.31 -15.07
N ASN A 164 2.00 28.98 -15.91
CA ASN A 164 2.80 29.98 -16.61
C ASN A 164 1.94 30.80 -17.59
N VAL A 165 1.02 30.14 -18.30
CA VAL A 165 0.05 30.80 -19.20
C VAL A 165 -0.90 31.71 -18.42
N GLU A 166 -1.41 31.25 -17.27
CA GLU A 166 -2.28 32.03 -16.40
C GLU A 166 -1.56 33.29 -15.88
N THR A 167 -0.32 33.15 -15.41
CA THR A 167 0.47 34.29 -14.92
C THR A 167 0.78 35.29 -16.03
N ALA A 168 1.17 34.82 -17.21
CA ALA A 168 1.46 35.69 -18.36
C ALA A 168 0.21 36.46 -18.79
N ARG A 169 -0.93 35.77 -18.92
CA ARG A 169 -2.21 36.40 -19.29
C ARG A 169 -2.66 37.44 -18.26
N ARG A 170 -2.40 37.19 -16.98
CA ARG A 170 -2.71 38.15 -15.92
C ARG A 170 -1.84 39.40 -15.99
N GLU A 171 -0.55 39.24 -16.26
CA GLU A 171 0.36 40.37 -16.46
C GLU A 171 -0.05 41.21 -17.69
N GLU A 172 -0.40 40.56 -18.81
CA GLU A 172 -0.92 41.24 -20.00
C GLU A 172 -2.18 42.07 -19.70
N LEU A 173 -3.16 41.49 -18.99
CA LEU A 173 -4.39 42.18 -18.61
C LEU A 173 -4.15 43.34 -17.64
N GLU A 174 -3.18 43.24 -16.73
CA GLU A 174 -2.83 44.35 -15.84
C GLU A 174 -2.17 45.50 -16.61
N VAL A 175 -1.30 45.21 -17.59
CA VAL A 175 -0.69 46.23 -18.46
C VAL A 175 -1.76 46.92 -19.32
N GLU A 176 -2.66 46.16 -19.95
CA GLU A 176 -3.74 46.70 -20.76
C GLU A 176 -4.66 47.60 -19.93
N ARG A 177 -5.00 47.20 -18.70
CA ARG A 177 -5.76 48.02 -17.76
C ARG A 177 -5.05 49.33 -17.42
N GLU A 178 -3.74 49.31 -17.18
CA GLU A 178 -2.97 50.53 -16.91
C GLU A 178 -2.91 51.47 -18.12
N GLU A 179 -2.78 50.93 -19.33
CA GLU A 179 -2.81 51.73 -20.55
C GLU A 179 -4.18 52.37 -20.78
N LEU A 180 -5.27 51.61 -20.58
CA LEU A 180 -6.63 52.12 -20.68
C LEU A 180 -6.88 53.23 -19.64
N LEU A 181 -6.41 53.07 -18.41
CA LEU A 181 -6.50 54.11 -17.38
C LEU A 181 -5.77 55.40 -17.77
N LYS A 182 -4.58 55.29 -18.37
CA LYS A 182 -3.84 56.46 -18.89
C LYS A 182 -4.60 57.14 -20.02
N ARG A 183 -5.06 56.39 -21.02
CA ARG A 183 -5.82 56.93 -22.16
C ARG A 183 -7.11 57.62 -21.71
N LEU A 184 -7.83 57.01 -20.78
CA LEU A 184 -9.06 57.57 -20.22
C LEU A 184 -8.77 58.87 -19.44
N GLY A 185 -7.69 58.91 -18.66
CA GLY A 185 -7.25 60.12 -17.96
C GLY A 185 -6.88 61.27 -18.91
N ASP A 186 -6.20 60.96 -20.02
CA ASP A 186 -5.83 61.97 -21.02
C ASP A 186 -7.05 62.46 -21.82
N ALA A 187 -7.98 61.56 -22.17
CA ALA A 187 -9.23 61.91 -22.82
C ALA A 187 -10.11 62.81 -21.93
N GLN A 188 -10.24 62.48 -20.64
CA GLN A 188 -10.97 63.33 -19.68
C GLN A 188 -10.38 64.73 -19.57
N LYS A 189 -9.04 64.87 -19.53
CA LYS A 189 -8.38 66.18 -19.53
C LYS A 189 -8.66 66.96 -20.80
N LYS A 190 -8.56 66.32 -21.97
CA LYS A 190 -8.87 66.97 -23.26
C LYS A 190 -10.32 67.45 -23.31
N VAL A 191 -11.28 66.62 -22.89
CA VAL A 191 -12.70 67.00 -22.84
C VAL A 191 -12.92 68.22 -21.94
N LEU A 192 -12.26 68.27 -20.78
CA LEU A 192 -12.31 69.43 -19.88
C LEU A 192 -11.76 70.71 -20.55
N ASP A 193 -10.57 70.63 -21.16
CA ASP A 193 -9.94 71.74 -21.86
C ASP A 193 -10.81 72.27 -23.03
N TYR A 194 -11.37 71.37 -23.83
CA TYR A 194 -12.25 71.74 -24.94
C TYR A 194 -13.57 72.35 -24.44
N ARG A 195 -14.13 71.82 -23.36
CA ARG A 195 -15.34 72.37 -22.74
C ARG A 195 -15.11 73.78 -22.22
N GLU A 196 -14.01 74.04 -21.53
CA GLU A 196 -13.67 75.40 -21.07
C GLU A 196 -13.45 76.38 -22.23
N ARG A 197 -12.78 75.94 -23.30
CA ARG A 197 -12.58 76.77 -24.51
C ARG A 197 -13.91 77.06 -25.20
N PHE A 198 -14.77 76.06 -25.32
CA PHE A 198 -16.10 76.20 -25.90
C PHE A 198 -16.95 77.20 -25.10
N GLU A 199 -16.95 77.11 -23.77
CA GLU A 199 -17.67 78.05 -22.91
C GLU A 199 -17.17 79.50 -23.07
N LYS A 200 -15.85 79.71 -23.12
CA LYS A 200 -15.25 81.03 -23.36
C LYS A 200 -15.64 81.59 -24.73
N LEU A 201 -15.52 80.81 -25.79
CA LEU A 201 -15.89 81.23 -27.16
C LEU A 201 -17.39 81.48 -27.30
N SER A 202 -18.22 80.66 -26.68
CA SER A 202 -19.69 80.82 -26.69
C SER A 202 -20.10 82.13 -26.00
N LYS A 203 -19.43 82.49 -24.89
CA LYS A 203 -19.65 83.76 -24.20
C LYS A 203 -19.25 84.96 -25.07
N VAL A 204 -18.06 84.93 -25.67
CA VAL A 204 -17.58 85.98 -26.60
C VAL A 204 -18.50 86.12 -27.81
N ASN A 205 -18.99 85.01 -28.37
CA ASN A 205 -19.93 85.04 -29.49
C ASN A 205 -21.29 85.66 -29.10
N ARG A 206 -21.79 85.42 -27.88
CA ARG A 206 -22.98 86.10 -27.34
C ARG A 206 -22.77 87.61 -27.19
N GLU A 207 -21.62 88.02 -26.65
CA GLU A 207 -21.27 89.43 -26.48
C GLU A 207 -21.14 90.15 -27.85
N LEU A 208 -20.52 89.50 -28.84
CA LEU A 208 -20.46 89.99 -30.23
C LEU A 208 -21.84 90.10 -30.88
N PHE A 209 -22.73 89.13 -30.64
CA PHE A 209 -24.10 89.17 -31.15
C PHE A 209 -24.87 90.39 -30.61
N GLN A 210 -24.80 90.63 -29.30
CA GLN A 210 -25.42 91.80 -28.66
C GLN A 210 -24.84 93.12 -29.16
N LEU A 211 -23.52 93.18 -29.37
CA LEU A 211 -22.85 94.37 -29.93
C LEU A 211 -23.33 94.66 -31.35
N ILE A 212 -23.39 93.64 -32.22
CA ILE A 212 -23.88 93.77 -33.60
C ILE A 212 -25.35 94.23 -33.63
N GLU A 213 -26.23 93.66 -32.78
CA GLU A 213 -27.62 94.13 -32.67
C GLU A 213 -27.69 95.61 -32.28
N SER A 214 -26.93 96.02 -31.26
CA SER A 214 -26.92 97.40 -30.77
C SER A 214 -26.37 98.41 -31.79
N LEU A 215 -25.44 98.00 -32.67
CA LEU A 215 -24.91 98.83 -33.75
C LEU A 215 -25.84 98.89 -34.96
N GLN A 216 -26.60 97.81 -35.25
CA GLN A 216 -27.64 97.84 -36.28
C GLN A 216 -28.80 98.78 -35.92
N GLU A 217 -29.15 98.90 -34.63
CA GLU A 217 -30.18 99.84 -34.16
C GLU A 217 -29.73 101.32 -34.25
N LYS A 218 -28.43 101.60 -34.37
CA LYS A 218 -27.85 102.97 -34.34
C LYS A 218 -27.39 103.53 -35.69
N GLU A 219 -27.73 102.91 -36.82
CA GLU A 219 -27.13 103.21 -38.15
C GLU A 219 -27.09 104.73 -38.52
N LYS A 220 -25.87 105.29 -38.51
CA LYS A 220 -25.45 106.45 -39.34
C LYS A 220 -24.52 105.94 -40.45
N LYS A 221 -24.60 106.55 -41.63
CA LYS A 221 -24.06 106.05 -42.92
C LYS A 221 -22.53 105.81 -43.00
N ASP A 222 -21.72 106.14 -41.99
CA ASP A 222 -20.24 106.03 -42.05
C ASP A 222 -19.64 104.74 -41.43
N ASP A 223 -20.38 103.92 -40.68
CA ASP A 223 -19.82 102.75 -39.95
C ASP A 223 -19.87 101.40 -40.70
N LYS A 224 -20.11 101.39 -42.01
CA LYS A 224 -20.27 100.14 -42.79
C LYS A 224 -19.01 99.24 -42.81
N GLY A 225 -17.82 99.81 -42.61
CA GLY A 225 -16.55 99.08 -42.60
C GLY A 225 -16.35 98.22 -41.35
N GLU A 226 -16.65 98.76 -40.17
CA GLU A 226 -16.51 98.04 -38.89
C GLU A 226 -17.59 96.96 -38.73
N LEU A 227 -18.82 97.27 -39.15
CA LEU A 227 -19.93 96.32 -39.10
C LEU A 227 -19.72 95.11 -40.03
N SER A 228 -19.02 95.30 -41.16
CA SER A 228 -18.61 94.21 -42.06
C SER A 228 -17.53 93.31 -41.44
N LYS A 229 -16.53 93.90 -40.77
CA LYS A 229 -15.48 93.15 -40.06
C LYS A 229 -16.05 92.32 -38.92
N LEU A 230 -16.93 92.89 -38.10
CA LEU A 230 -17.63 92.18 -37.02
C LEU A 230 -18.50 91.02 -37.54
N ARG A 231 -19.15 91.18 -38.70
CA ARG A 231 -19.90 90.09 -39.35
C ARG A 231 -18.98 88.97 -39.88
N GLN A 232 -17.81 89.30 -40.41
CA GLN A 232 -16.81 88.31 -40.81
C GLN A 232 -16.24 87.55 -39.62
N GLU A 233 -15.89 88.25 -38.54
CA GLU A 233 -15.45 87.62 -37.28
C GLU A 233 -16.53 86.72 -36.70
N ARG A 234 -17.80 87.15 -36.68
CA ARG A 234 -18.93 86.28 -36.29
C ARG A 234 -19.01 85.01 -37.12
N LYS A 235 -18.93 85.13 -38.45
CA LYS A 235 -19.03 83.97 -39.34
C LYS A 235 -17.88 82.99 -39.12
N ARG A 236 -16.69 83.52 -38.81
CA ARG A 236 -15.50 82.73 -38.46
C ARG A 236 -15.67 82.04 -37.10
N LEU A 237 -16.02 82.77 -36.04
CA LEU A 237 -16.25 82.23 -34.71
C LEU A 237 -17.39 81.20 -34.67
N SER A 238 -18.47 81.43 -35.43
CA SER A 238 -19.57 80.47 -35.53
C SER A 238 -19.15 79.17 -36.21
N LYS A 239 -18.21 79.23 -37.16
CA LYS A 239 -17.67 78.04 -37.83
C LYS A 239 -16.71 77.28 -36.91
N GLU A 240 -15.86 78.00 -36.17
CA GLU A 240 -14.95 77.42 -35.17
C GLU A 240 -15.73 76.79 -33.99
N LEU A 241 -16.84 77.40 -33.55
CA LEU A 241 -17.74 76.83 -32.54
C LEU A 241 -18.40 75.53 -33.01
N LEU A 242 -18.85 75.48 -34.27
CA LEU A 242 -19.46 74.27 -34.85
C LEU A 242 -18.45 73.12 -34.90
N GLN A 243 -17.22 73.41 -35.37
CA GLN A 243 -16.13 72.43 -35.42
C GLN A 243 -15.71 71.95 -34.03
N MET A 244 -15.66 72.84 -33.03
CA MET A 244 -15.39 72.43 -31.65
C MET A 244 -16.52 71.59 -31.06
N GLN A 245 -17.77 71.86 -31.43
CA GLN A 245 -18.92 71.09 -30.97
C GLN A 245 -18.89 69.67 -31.52
N GLU A 246 -18.60 69.50 -32.82
CA GLU A 246 -18.42 68.18 -33.46
C GLU A 246 -17.28 67.39 -32.78
N LEU A 247 -16.11 68.01 -32.57
CA LEU A 247 -14.99 67.38 -31.86
C LEU A 247 -15.30 66.97 -30.41
N LEU A 248 -16.13 67.77 -29.71
CA LEU A 248 -16.56 67.46 -28.34
C LEU A 248 -17.51 66.27 -28.32
N GLU A 249 -18.42 66.18 -29.29
CA GLU A 249 -19.32 65.03 -29.44
C GLU A 249 -18.53 63.75 -29.74
N ASP A 250 -17.58 63.79 -30.68
CA ASP A 250 -16.73 62.64 -31.02
C ASP A 250 -15.93 62.15 -29.80
N LEU A 251 -15.27 63.06 -29.08
CA LEU A 251 -14.51 62.71 -27.87
C LEU A 251 -15.41 62.19 -26.74
N MET A 252 -16.65 62.67 -26.64
CA MET A 252 -17.62 62.17 -25.66
C MET A 252 -18.09 60.75 -25.99
N VAL A 253 -18.23 60.42 -27.28
CA VAL A 253 -18.54 59.05 -27.73
C VAL A 253 -17.37 58.13 -27.43
N GLU A 254 -16.14 58.50 -27.81
CA GLU A 254 -14.93 57.71 -27.54
C GLU A 254 -14.73 57.46 -26.04
N ASN A 255 -14.99 58.46 -25.19
CA ASN A 255 -14.90 58.31 -23.74
C ASN A 255 -15.98 57.38 -23.17
N ARG A 256 -17.19 57.35 -23.76
CA ARG A 256 -18.24 56.39 -23.38
C ARG A 256 -17.84 54.97 -23.75
N ASP A 257 -17.29 54.77 -24.94
CA ASP A 257 -16.88 53.46 -25.42
C ASP A 257 -15.72 52.90 -24.57
N LEU A 258 -14.69 53.72 -24.31
CA LEU A 258 -13.59 53.35 -23.40
C LEU A 258 -14.06 53.04 -21.98
N SER A 259 -15.05 53.78 -21.47
CA SER A 259 -15.64 53.49 -20.17
C SER A 259 -16.37 52.15 -20.17
N ALA A 260 -17.05 51.78 -21.26
CA ALA A 260 -17.75 50.50 -21.39
C ALA A 260 -16.75 49.32 -21.44
N GLU A 261 -15.66 49.45 -22.22
CA GLU A 261 -14.59 48.45 -22.26
C GLU A 261 -13.90 48.25 -20.90
N MET A 262 -13.71 49.35 -20.16
CA MET A 262 -13.18 49.30 -18.79
C MET A 262 -14.12 48.57 -17.82
N GLU A 263 -15.43 48.82 -17.93
CA GLU A 263 -16.42 48.12 -17.11
C GLU A 263 -16.45 46.62 -17.42
N GLU A 264 -16.33 46.24 -18.70
CA GLU A 264 -16.32 44.84 -19.13
C GLU A 264 -15.07 44.09 -18.65
N THR A 265 -13.89 44.70 -18.80
CA THR A 265 -12.63 44.12 -18.31
C THR A 265 -12.61 43.98 -16.79
N LYS A 266 -13.16 44.98 -16.07
CA LYS A 266 -13.34 44.90 -14.61
C LYS A 266 -14.27 43.75 -14.21
N ARG A 267 -15.37 43.55 -14.93
CA ARG A 267 -16.30 42.44 -14.67
C ARG A 267 -15.62 41.08 -14.88
N LYS A 268 -14.87 40.90 -15.97
CA LYS A 268 -14.09 39.67 -16.21
C LYS A 268 -13.10 39.39 -15.08
N LEU A 269 -12.42 40.43 -14.58
CA LEU A 269 -11.50 40.31 -13.44
C LEU A 269 -12.22 39.88 -12.15
N GLU A 270 -13.44 40.38 -11.91
CA GLU A 270 -14.25 40.01 -10.75
C GLU A 270 -14.75 38.55 -10.85
N GLU A 271 -15.14 38.09 -12.04
CA GLU A 271 -15.53 36.70 -12.30
C GLU A 271 -14.37 35.73 -12.01
N GLU A 272 -13.17 35.99 -12.55
CA GLU A 272 -11.95 35.21 -12.29
C GLU A 272 -11.57 35.19 -10.79
N ARG A 273 -11.70 36.33 -10.09
CA ARG A 273 -11.49 36.39 -8.63
C ARG A 273 -12.51 35.54 -7.87
N GLY A 274 -13.77 35.52 -8.32
CA GLY A 274 -14.82 34.69 -7.74
C GLY A 274 -14.52 33.20 -7.87
N GLU A 275 -14.08 32.76 -9.05
CA GLU A 275 -13.67 31.37 -9.28
C GLU A 275 -12.50 30.96 -8.39
N ARG A 276 -11.50 31.84 -8.24
CA ARG A 276 -10.38 31.58 -7.33
C ARG A 276 -10.82 31.39 -5.88
N ILE A 277 -11.70 32.27 -5.37
CA ILE A 277 -12.22 32.15 -3.99
C ILE A 277 -12.97 30.83 -3.83
N ARG A 278 -13.75 30.42 -4.83
CA ARG A 278 -14.47 29.15 -4.82
C ARG A 278 -13.50 27.96 -4.75
N LEU A 279 -12.45 27.96 -5.57
CA LEU A 279 -11.44 26.89 -5.57
C LEU A 279 -10.65 26.84 -4.26
N GLU A 280 -10.32 28.00 -3.67
CA GLU A 280 -9.67 28.08 -2.35
C GLU A 280 -10.57 27.49 -1.24
N LEU A 281 -11.88 27.75 -1.29
CA LEU A 281 -12.87 27.16 -0.36
C LEU A 281 -13.01 25.63 -0.55
N GLU A 282 -13.04 25.14 -1.79
CA GLU A 282 -13.08 23.70 -2.09
C GLU A 282 -11.83 23.00 -1.53
N LEU A 283 -10.66 23.62 -1.67
CA LEU A 283 -9.40 23.12 -1.13
C LEU A 283 -9.39 23.12 0.40
N GLU A 284 -9.91 24.18 1.03
CA GLU A 284 -10.04 24.24 2.49
C GLU A 284 -11.02 23.19 3.02
N ASN A 285 -12.14 22.96 2.35
CA ASN A 285 -13.09 21.91 2.69
C ASN A 285 -12.45 20.52 2.59
N HIS A 286 -11.67 20.26 1.54
CA HIS A 286 -10.92 19.01 1.43
C HIS A 286 -9.90 18.83 2.56
N LYS A 287 -9.15 19.89 2.91
CA LYS A 287 -8.25 19.87 4.07
C LYS A 287 -9.01 19.56 5.37
N ARG A 288 -10.14 20.21 5.62
CA ARG A 288 -10.99 19.96 6.80
C ARG A 288 -11.50 18.52 6.83
N ILE A 289 -11.89 17.94 5.70
CA ILE A 289 -12.31 16.53 5.62
C ILE A 289 -11.16 15.59 5.99
N VAL A 290 -9.95 15.86 5.50
CA VAL A 290 -8.75 15.05 5.80
C VAL A 290 -8.38 15.19 7.28
N GLU A 291 -8.36 16.41 7.81
CA GLU A 291 -8.12 16.67 9.23
C GLU A 291 -9.19 16.05 10.14
N GLY A 292 -10.45 16.09 9.73
CA GLY A 292 -11.56 15.42 10.42
C GLY A 292 -11.35 13.91 10.48
N LYS A 293 -10.97 13.28 9.37
CA LYS A 293 -10.61 11.85 9.36
C LYS A 293 -9.43 11.56 10.30
N ARG A 294 -8.39 12.40 10.28
CA ARG A 294 -7.23 12.26 11.18
C ARG A 294 -7.65 12.34 12.66
N ARG A 295 -8.51 13.29 13.02
CA ARG A 295 -9.03 13.43 14.40
C ARG A 295 -9.84 12.22 14.82
N ILE A 296 -10.77 11.76 13.97
CA ILE A 296 -11.58 10.56 14.25
C ILE A 296 -10.71 9.34 14.50
N TYR A 297 -9.66 9.11 13.69
CA TYR A 297 -8.76 7.98 13.91
C TYR A 297 -7.84 8.18 15.13
N ALA A 298 -7.44 9.41 15.45
CA ALA A 298 -6.67 9.69 16.66
C ALA A 298 -7.50 9.39 17.91
N GLU A 299 -8.72 9.93 17.99
CA GLU A 299 -9.67 9.67 19.08
C GLU A 299 -9.96 8.17 19.22
N MET A 300 -10.26 7.48 18.12
CA MET A 300 -10.49 6.03 18.12
C MET A 300 -9.27 5.23 18.66
N LEU A 301 -8.05 5.62 18.29
CA LEU A 301 -6.84 4.94 18.75
C LEU A 301 -6.56 5.24 20.23
N GLU A 302 -6.76 6.47 20.68
CA GLU A 302 -6.58 6.87 22.08
C GLU A 302 -7.61 6.23 23.01
N ASP A 303 -8.89 6.19 22.60
CA ASP A 303 -9.98 5.63 23.40
C ASP A 303 -9.89 4.12 23.55
N LEU A 304 -9.45 3.40 22.51
CA LEU A 304 -9.43 1.93 22.49
C LEU A 304 -8.11 1.33 23.02
N LEU A 305 -7.02 2.08 23.04
CA LEU A 305 -5.67 1.57 23.34
C LEU A 305 -5.05 2.33 24.53
N GLU A 306 -5.63 2.16 25.71
CA GLU A 306 -5.25 2.89 26.93
C GLU A 306 -3.77 2.74 27.35
N ASN A 307 -3.13 1.62 27.05
CA ASN A 307 -1.72 1.34 27.36
C ASN A 307 -0.76 1.69 26.20
N VAL A 308 -1.27 2.30 25.12
CA VAL A 308 -0.48 2.69 23.95
C VAL A 308 -0.63 4.19 23.68
N GLU A 309 0.50 4.88 23.66
CA GLU A 309 0.63 6.27 23.24
C GLU A 309 1.06 6.35 21.78
N PHE A 310 0.61 7.38 21.06
CA PHE A 310 0.91 7.56 19.63
C PHE A 310 1.68 8.86 19.39
N GLU A 311 2.73 8.81 18.55
CA GLU A 311 3.36 10.02 18.03
C GLU A 311 2.42 10.70 17.01
N ALA A 312 2.47 12.03 16.90
CA ALA A 312 1.45 12.84 16.19
C ALA A 312 1.24 12.46 14.70
N GLY A 313 2.23 11.82 14.07
CA GLY A 313 2.15 11.33 12.68
C GLY A 313 1.42 9.99 12.53
N VAL A 314 1.34 9.19 13.60
CA VAL A 314 0.82 7.80 13.53
C VAL A 314 -0.66 7.72 13.15
N PRO A 315 -1.58 8.57 13.68
CA PRO A 315 -2.98 8.53 13.26
C PRO A 315 -3.16 8.82 11.76
N GLN A 316 -2.29 9.65 11.18
CA GLN A 316 -2.31 9.94 9.75
C GLN A 316 -1.83 8.73 8.95
N GLU A 317 -0.69 8.14 9.33
CA GLU A 317 -0.18 6.90 8.71
C GLU A 317 -1.21 5.76 8.78
N PHE A 318 -1.92 5.64 9.91
CA PHE A 318 -2.99 4.66 10.08
C PHE A 318 -4.16 4.92 9.14
N SER A 319 -4.54 6.18 8.92
CA SER A 319 -5.65 6.56 8.03
C SER A 319 -5.37 6.25 6.55
N GLU A 320 -4.10 6.27 6.14
CA GLU A 320 -3.63 6.01 4.77
C GLU A 320 -3.52 4.51 4.44
N LEU A 321 -3.60 3.64 5.45
CA LEU A 321 -3.62 2.19 5.27
C LEU A 321 -4.92 1.71 4.59
N SER A 322 -4.81 0.68 3.75
CA SER A 322 -5.98 0.00 3.17
C SER A 322 -6.86 -0.61 4.28
N ARG A 323 -8.14 -0.88 3.99
CA ARG A 323 -9.08 -1.42 4.99
C ARG A 323 -8.60 -2.74 5.61
N GLU A 324 -7.97 -3.60 4.80
CA GLU A 324 -7.41 -4.88 5.23
C GLU A 324 -6.17 -4.68 6.10
N ALA A 325 -5.22 -3.84 5.66
CA ALA A 325 -4.03 -3.53 6.44
C ALA A 325 -4.38 -2.88 7.78
N ARG A 326 -5.35 -1.96 7.82
CA ARG A 326 -5.85 -1.36 9.07
C ARG A 326 -6.35 -2.39 10.07
N ARG A 327 -7.08 -3.42 9.62
CA ARG A 327 -7.57 -4.49 10.50
C ARG A 327 -6.42 -5.28 11.12
N GLU A 328 -5.43 -5.65 10.32
CA GLU A 328 -4.26 -6.41 10.80
C GLU A 328 -3.39 -5.56 11.74
N PHE A 329 -3.13 -4.30 11.40
CA PHE A 329 -2.40 -3.37 12.26
C PHE A 329 -3.14 -3.12 13.57
N PHE A 330 -4.46 -2.94 13.53
CA PHE A 330 -5.26 -2.74 14.73
C PHE A 330 -5.26 -3.96 15.65
N LYS A 331 -5.29 -5.19 15.10
CA LYS A 331 -5.12 -6.42 15.89
C LYS A 331 -3.78 -6.46 16.62
N GLU A 332 -2.69 -6.15 15.92
CA GLU A 332 -1.35 -6.13 16.55
C GLU A 332 -1.22 -5.02 17.61
N LEU A 333 -1.84 -3.86 17.38
CA LEU A 333 -1.89 -2.77 18.37
C LEU A 333 -2.70 -3.16 19.62
N LEU A 334 -3.82 -3.85 19.46
CA LEU A 334 -4.58 -4.41 20.58
C LEU A 334 -3.76 -5.44 21.36
N LEU A 335 -3.03 -6.32 20.67
CA LEU A 335 -2.12 -7.26 21.33
C LEU A 335 -1.02 -6.52 22.09
N LEU A 336 -0.46 -5.46 21.52
CA LEU A 336 0.52 -4.62 22.20
C LEU A 336 -0.08 -3.94 23.45
N ASN A 337 -1.33 -3.49 23.37
CA ASN A 337 -2.05 -2.87 24.48
C ASN A 337 -2.27 -3.81 25.67
N MET A 338 -2.37 -5.12 25.42
CA MET A 338 -2.53 -6.15 26.44
C MET A 338 -1.22 -6.60 27.09
N LYS A 339 -0.06 -6.20 26.55
CA LYS A 339 1.26 -6.68 26.97
C LYS A 339 1.93 -5.72 27.94
N ASP A 340 2.54 -6.28 28.98
CA ASP A 340 3.32 -5.51 29.95
C ASP A 340 4.67 -5.08 29.37
N THR A 341 5.19 -3.93 29.85
CA THR A 341 6.48 -3.36 29.43
C THR A 341 7.70 -4.25 29.73
N THR A 342 7.50 -5.36 30.44
CA THR A 342 8.54 -6.33 30.78
C THR A 342 8.71 -7.44 29.72
N GLU A 343 7.82 -7.53 28.74
CA GLU A 343 7.90 -8.53 27.67
C GLU A 343 9.05 -8.26 26.69
N ARG A 344 9.68 -9.34 26.22
CA ARG A 344 10.80 -9.25 25.27
C ARG A 344 10.30 -9.15 23.83
N PHE A 345 10.54 -8.01 23.20
CA PHE A 345 10.27 -7.79 21.77
C PHE A 345 11.55 -7.76 20.93
N GLU A 346 11.40 -7.98 19.61
CA GLU A 346 12.51 -7.84 18.66
C GLU A 346 13.00 -6.39 18.63
N THR A 347 14.25 -6.16 19.01
CA THR A 347 14.90 -4.85 18.91
C THR A 347 15.35 -4.55 17.48
N MET A 348 15.33 -3.27 17.12
CA MET A 348 15.91 -2.81 15.86
C MET A 348 17.42 -2.58 16.02
N LYS A 349 18.23 -3.24 15.18
CA LYS A 349 19.69 -3.04 15.17
C LYS A 349 20.03 -1.59 14.80
N GLY A 350 20.84 -0.93 15.62
CA GLY A 350 21.31 0.45 15.40
C GLY A 350 20.43 1.56 15.98
N TYR A 351 19.30 1.23 16.63
CA TYR A 351 18.39 2.20 17.24
C TYR A 351 18.23 1.93 18.73
N LYS A 352 18.19 2.99 19.55
CA LYS A 352 18.12 2.89 21.01
C LYS A 352 16.68 2.60 21.45
N ASN A 353 16.48 1.46 22.13
CA ASN A 353 15.20 1.06 22.74
C ASN A 353 14.00 1.03 21.77
N LEU A 354 14.26 0.82 20.48
CA LEU A 354 13.22 0.75 19.46
C LEU A 354 12.91 -0.70 19.09
N PHE A 355 11.62 -1.04 19.14
CA PHE A 355 11.09 -2.36 18.87
C PHE A 355 10.25 -2.36 17.60
N LYS A 356 9.98 -3.56 17.07
CA LYS A 356 9.19 -3.75 15.85
C LYS A 356 8.20 -4.91 15.97
N LEU A 357 6.97 -4.69 15.53
CA LEU A 357 6.00 -5.75 15.21
C LEU A 357 5.88 -5.89 13.69
N LYS A 358 5.46 -7.08 13.25
CA LYS A 358 5.33 -7.45 11.84
C LYS A 358 3.88 -7.90 11.53
N PRO A 359 2.90 -6.97 11.51
CA PRO A 359 1.58 -7.29 10.97
C PRO A 359 1.69 -7.73 9.50
N LYS A 360 0.73 -8.52 9.03
CA LYS A 360 0.64 -8.87 7.62
C LYS A 360 0.55 -7.59 6.77
N GLY A 361 1.57 -7.35 5.94
CA GLY A 361 1.63 -6.21 5.03
C GLY A 361 2.38 -4.97 5.55
N GLY A 362 3.12 -5.03 6.66
CA GLY A 362 3.96 -3.91 7.08
C GLY A 362 4.64 -4.05 8.43
N ARG A 363 4.99 -2.92 9.05
CA ARG A 363 5.68 -2.87 10.35
C ARG A 363 5.14 -1.78 11.27
N ILE A 364 5.10 -2.10 12.55
CA ILE A 364 4.80 -1.14 13.63
C ILE A 364 6.10 -0.91 14.39
N TYR A 365 6.55 0.33 14.48
CA TYR A 365 7.70 0.72 15.28
C TYR A 365 7.23 1.38 16.56
N PHE A 366 7.77 0.93 17.69
CA PHE A 366 7.37 1.41 19.00
C PHE A 366 8.55 1.40 19.97
N THR A 367 8.44 2.21 21.02
CA THR A 367 9.44 2.41 22.07
C THR A 367 8.74 2.45 23.42
N TYR A 368 9.51 2.59 24.50
CA TYR A 368 8.96 2.90 25.81
C TYR A 368 8.57 4.37 25.89
N GLY A 369 7.30 4.64 26.21
CA GLY A 369 6.80 5.97 26.50
C GLY A 369 7.15 6.43 27.92
N ASP A 370 7.10 7.74 28.13
CA ASP A 370 7.52 8.37 29.40
C ASP A 370 6.62 7.97 30.58
N LYS A 371 5.37 7.53 30.32
CA LYS A 371 4.37 7.15 31.32
C LYS A 371 4.30 5.64 31.62
N LYS A 372 5.36 4.87 31.37
CA LYS A 372 5.36 3.39 31.44
C LYS A 372 4.32 2.72 30.53
N ARG A 373 3.97 3.40 29.43
CA ARG A 373 3.10 2.89 28.36
C ARG A 373 3.93 2.59 27.13
N TRP A 374 3.42 1.75 26.22
CA TRP A 374 4.05 1.59 24.92
C TRP A 374 3.85 2.85 24.10
N LYS A 375 4.87 3.33 23.38
CA LYS A 375 4.75 4.48 22.49
C LYS A 375 4.99 4.06 21.06
N VAL A 376 3.94 4.05 20.25
CA VAL A 376 4.05 3.80 18.81
C VAL A 376 4.58 5.04 18.13
N VAL A 377 5.70 4.85 17.44
CA VAL A 377 6.48 5.91 16.79
C VAL A 377 6.09 6.04 15.31
N GLY A 378 5.72 4.91 14.69
CA GLY A 378 5.48 4.91 13.25
C GLY A 378 4.90 3.60 12.73
N LEU A 379 4.12 3.71 11.65
CA LEU A 379 3.48 2.61 10.92
C LEU A 379 3.98 2.63 9.47
N LEU A 380 4.70 1.57 9.08
CA LEU A 380 5.19 1.41 7.72
C LEU A 380 4.30 0.44 6.95
N ARG A 381 3.74 0.92 5.84
CA ARG A 381 3.08 0.09 4.83
C ARG A 381 4.13 -0.57 3.94
N GLY A 382 4.08 -1.90 3.83
CA GLY A 382 4.94 -2.67 2.93
C GLY A 382 6.17 -3.29 3.58
N GLU A 383 6.68 -4.35 2.95
CA GLU A 383 7.84 -5.11 3.41
C GLU A 383 9.09 -4.90 2.54
N ASP A 384 9.11 -3.94 1.64
CA ASP A 384 10.29 -3.69 0.81
C ASP A 384 11.47 -3.14 1.64
N ASN A 385 12.68 -3.65 1.41
CA ASN A 385 13.88 -3.21 2.10
C ASN A 385 14.25 -1.76 1.78
N ALA A 386 14.01 -1.30 0.54
CA ALA A 386 14.26 0.10 0.17
C ALA A 386 13.35 1.07 0.94
N GLN A 387 12.05 0.76 1.01
CA GLN A 387 11.07 1.55 1.78
C GLN A 387 11.36 1.54 3.28
N LYS A 388 11.77 0.39 3.84
CA LYS A 388 12.19 0.30 5.25
C LYS A 388 13.37 1.23 5.57
N ILE A 389 14.37 1.26 4.69
CA ILE A 389 15.56 2.12 4.88
C ILE A 389 15.17 3.60 4.76
N ARG A 390 14.35 3.96 3.77
CA ARG A 390 13.88 5.35 3.59
C ARG A 390 13.06 5.81 4.80
N TYR A 391 12.08 5.02 5.21
CA TYR A 391 11.24 5.32 6.36
C TYR A 391 12.06 5.46 7.65
N ALA A 392 13.02 4.57 7.87
CA ALA A 392 13.91 4.68 9.04
C ALA A 392 14.81 5.92 9.00
N ARG A 393 15.22 6.37 7.80
CA ARG A 393 15.98 7.61 7.59
C ARG A 393 15.15 8.87 7.69
N GLU A 394 13.83 8.84 7.54
CA GLU A 394 12.99 10.05 7.57
C GLU A 394 12.28 10.18 8.92
N HIS A 395 11.72 9.08 9.44
CA HIS A 395 10.82 9.10 10.58
C HIS A 395 11.45 8.59 11.89
N LEU A 396 12.50 7.76 11.81
CA LEU A 396 13.12 7.13 12.99
C LEU A 396 14.48 7.73 13.38
N ILE A 397 14.95 8.80 12.72
CA ILE A 397 16.26 9.43 12.96
C ILE A 397 16.47 9.75 14.44
N LYS A 398 15.43 10.26 15.11
CA LYS A 398 15.46 10.67 16.52
C LYS A 398 15.91 9.57 17.47
N TYR A 399 15.78 8.30 17.06
CA TYR A 399 16.07 7.12 17.87
C TYR A 399 17.34 6.39 17.42
N LYS A 400 18.08 6.94 16.44
CA LYS A 400 19.32 6.33 15.94
C LYS A 400 20.45 6.51 16.95
N THR A 401 21.17 5.42 17.23
CA THR A 401 22.35 5.44 18.11
C THR A 401 23.56 5.87 17.28
N TYR A 402 24.26 6.91 17.71
CA TYR A 402 25.52 7.37 17.11
C TYR A 402 26.68 6.46 17.49
#